data_AF-A0A2D6PUU5-F1
#
_entry.id   AF-A0A2D6PUU5-F1
#
_cell.length_a   1.000
_cell.length_b   1.000
_cell.length_c   1.000
_cell.angle_alpha   90.00
_cell.angle_beta   90.00
_cell.angle_gamma   90.00
#
_symmetry.space_group_name_H-M   'P 1'
#
loop_
_entity.id
_entity.type
_entity.pdbx_description
1 polymer ?
#
loop_
_entity_poly.entity_id
_entity_poly.type
_entity_poly.pdbx_seq_one_letter_code
_entity_poly.pdbx_strand_id
1 'polypeptide(L)'
;MRLTVLALVIALSGGCESGGRASPDRSDPGAIETPPYQVMVEHILIAFRDAPGFRGKPPHSASQRTKQEAEILAKALLERARTGTDFAELASSSDDRRGTTYAMSNYGEEVPEGFSPRTAMTKSFGDVAFSLRIGEVGLAAFHADDSPYGWHVILRIE
;
A
#
# COMPACT_ATOMS: atom_id res chain seq x y z
N MET A 1 17.49 20.44 74.16
CA MET A 1 17.77 21.89 74.27
C MET A 1 19.26 22.12 74.06
N ARG A 2 19.66 22.48 72.83
CA ARG A 2 20.84 23.30 72.51
C ARG A 2 20.79 23.66 71.02
N LEU A 3 21.12 24.91 70.77
CA LEU A 3 20.79 25.76 69.64
C LEU A 3 22.03 25.94 68.76
N THR A 4 21.83 26.24 67.46
CA THR A 4 22.76 26.90 66.52
C THR A 4 23.96 26.05 66.07
N VAL A 5 24.39 26.00 64.80
CA VAL A 5 24.79 27.12 63.91
C VAL A 5 24.62 26.75 62.42
N LEU A 6 24.23 27.78 61.66
CA LEU A 6 24.17 27.91 60.20
C LEU A 6 25.57 27.85 59.55
N ALA A 7 25.74 27.05 58.49
CA ALA A 7 26.83 27.25 57.52
C ALA A 7 26.34 26.95 56.10
N LEU A 8 26.16 28.03 55.35
CA LEU A 8 25.96 28.10 53.91
C LEU A 8 27.23 27.62 53.18
N VAL A 9 27.10 26.63 52.30
CA VAL A 9 28.10 26.37 51.25
C VAL A 9 27.36 26.22 49.93
N ILE A 10 27.54 27.22 49.07
CA ILE A 10 27.16 27.20 47.66
C ILE A 10 28.25 26.43 46.91
N ALA A 11 27.89 25.31 46.28
CA ALA A 11 28.74 24.62 45.32
C ALA A 11 28.03 24.57 43.97
N LEU A 12 28.47 25.45 43.06
CA LEU A 12 28.20 25.37 41.63
C LEU A 12 28.90 24.12 41.06
N SER A 13 28.12 23.14 40.63
CA SER A 13 28.60 22.08 39.73
C SER A 13 27.72 22.10 38.49
N GLY A 14 28.35 22.41 37.36
CA GLY A 14 27.70 22.48 36.05
C GLY A 14 27.13 21.12 35.66
N GLY A 15 25.82 21.09 35.44
CA GLY A 15 25.18 20.01 34.69
C GLY A 15 25.43 20.23 33.20
N CYS A 16 26.31 19.43 32.61
CA CYS A 16 26.23 19.15 31.18
C CYS A 16 24.95 18.35 30.96
N GLU A 17 23.89 19.05 30.53
CA GLU A 17 22.65 18.42 30.13
C GLU A 17 22.90 17.56 28.89
N SER A 18 22.46 16.32 28.97
CA SER A 18 22.63 15.26 27.98
C SER A 18 21.90 15.62 26.69
N GLY A 19 22.61 16.23 25.75
CA GLY A 19 22.24 16.26 24.34
C GLY A 19 22.38 14.85 23.76
N GLY A 20 21.34 14.04 23.93
CA GLY A 20 21.21 12.73 23.31
C GLY A 20 21.50 12.86 21.82
N ARG A 21 22.57 12.20 21.39
CA ARG A 21 22.94 12.01 20.01
C ARG A 21 21.75 11.36 19.30
N ALA A 22 21.05 12.12 18.46
CA ALA A 22 20.11 11.53 17.51
C ALA A 22 20.92 10.58 16.63
N SER A 23 20.72 9.27 16.81
CA SER A 23 21.20 8.27 15.86
C SER A 23 20.48 8.49 14.54
N PRO A 24 21.17 8.75 13.42
CA PRO A 24 20.57 8.71 12.11
C PRO A 24 20.64 7.25 11.66
N ASP A 25 19.80 6.38 12.23
CA ASP A 25 19.59 5.06 11.65
C ASP A 25 18.23 4.51 12.04
N ARG A 26 17.22 4.96 11.30
CA ARG A 26 16.03 4.16 11.01
C ARG A 26 15.85 4.19 9.50
N SER A 27 16.86 3.69 8.78
CA SER A 27 16.62 3.25 7.42
C SER A 27 15.70 2.04 7.53
N ASP A 28 14.41 2.25 7.31
CA ASP A 28 13.47 1.15 7.11
C ASP A 28 13.94 0.37 5.88
N PRO A 29 14.41 -0.88 6.02
CA PRO A 29 14.90 -1.67 4.90
C PRO A 29 13.80 -1.96 3.85
N GLY A 30 12.54 -1.58 4.12
CA GLY A 30 11.40 -1.71 3.20
C GLY A 30 11.14 -0.50 2.31
N ALA A 31 11.74 0.67 2.53
CA ALA A 31 11.47 1.86 1.72
C ALA A 31 12.27 1.84 0.40
N ILE A 32 11.57 1.95 -0.73
CA ILE A 32 12.24 2.19 -2.02
C ILE A 32 12.82 3.61 -1.99
N GLU A 33 14.15 3.74 -2.00
CA GLU A 33 14.86 5.01 -1.82
C GLU A 33 14.51 6.05 -2.90
N THR A 34 14.16 5.60 -4.11
CA THR A 34 13.63 6.44 -5.19
C THR A 34 12.44 5.74 -5.86
N PRO A 35 11.25 6.37 -5.92
CA PRO A 35 10.11 5.77 -6.60
C PRO A 35 10.45 5.44 -8.06
N PRO A 36 10.04 4.28 -8.59
CA PRO A 36 10.32 3.92 -9.96
C PRO A 36 9.62 4.89 -10.93
N TYR A 37 10.26 5.16 -12.06
CA TYR A 37 9.69 5.98 -13.14
C TYR A 37 8.53 5.27 -13.84
N GLN A 38 8.63 3.94 -13.95
CA GLN A 38 7.67 3.09 -14.63
C GLN A 38 7.54 1.76 -13.88
N VAL A 39 6.37 1.14 -13.97
CA VAL A 39 6.12 -0.21 -13.42
C VAL A 39 5.24 -1.00 -14.38
N MET A 40 5.37 -2.33 -14.34
CA MET A 40 4.37 -3.25 -14.88
C MET A 40 3.81 -4.11 -13.76
N VAL A 41 2.48 -4.19 -13.70
CA VAL A 41 1.78 -4.96 -12.67
C VAL A 41 0.71 -5.86 -13.26
N GLU A 42 0.48 -7.00 -12.61
CA GLU A 42 -0.75 -7.76 -12.74
C GLU A 42 -1.68 -7.43 -11.57
N HIS A 43 -2.98 -7.59 -11.78
CA HIS A 43 -3.92 -7.42 -10.68
C HIS A 43 -5.12 -8.36 -10.77
N ILE A 44 -5.69 -8.63 -9.60
CA ILE A 44 -6.96 -9.31 -9.43
C ILE A 44 -7.92 -8.30 -8.82
N LEU A 45 -8.99 -7.96 -9.54
CA LEU A 45 -10.09 -7.20 -8.99
C LEU A 45 -11.00 -8.13 -8.19
N ILE A 46 -11.40 -7.66 -7.00
CA ILE A 46 -12.44 -8.27 -6.17
C ILE A 46 -13.51 -7.20 -5.92
N ALA A 47 -14.53 -7.23 -6.78
CA ALA A 47 -15.67 -6.34 -6.74
C ALA A 47 -16.77 -6.84 -5.79
N PHE A 48 -17.75 -5.99 -5.51
CA PHE A 48 -18.97 -6.35 -4.80
C PHE A 48 -20.18 -5.67 -5.45
N ARG A 49 -21.38 -6.18 -5.15
CA ARG A 49 -22.63 -5.76 -5.81
C ARG A 49 -22.82 -4.24 -5.82
N ASP A 50 -22.55 -3.61 -4.68
CA ASP A 50 -22.86 -2.22 -4.42
C ASP A 50 -21.64 -1.28 -4.60
N ALA A 51 -20.58 -1.75 -5.26
CA ALA A 51 -19.37 -0.95 -5.48
C ALA A 51 -19.67 0.26 -6.39
N PRO A 52 -19.47 1.51 -5.91
CA PRO A 52 -19.94 2.71 -6.59
C PRO A 52 -19.27 2.93 -7.96
N GLY A 53 -18.05 2.43 -8.14
CA GLY A 53 -17.30 2.53 -9.39
C GLY A 53 -18.03 1.92 -10.59
N PHE A 54 -18.91 0.94 -10.36
CA PHE A 54 -19.68 0.30 -11.43
C PHE A 54 -21.01 0.97 -11.76
N ARG A 55 -21.41 2.02 -11.03
CA ARG A 55 -22.65 2.77 -11.30
C ARG A 55 -23.89 1.86 -11.45
N GLY A 56 -23.99 0.88 -10.54
CA GLY A 56 -25.09 -0.09 -10.50
C GLY A 56 -24.96 -1.29 -11.46
N LYS A 57 -23.83 -1.45 -12.16
CA LYS A 57 -23.59 -2.55 -13.11
C LYS A 57 -22.29 -3.30 -12.79
N PRO A 58 -22.19 -3.97 -11.63
CA PRO A 58 -21.01 -4.74 -11.27
C PRO A 58 -20.81 -5.94 -12.22
N PRO A 59 -19.61 -6.55 -12.24
CA PRO A 59 -19.39 -7.84 -12.89
C PRO A 59 -20.40 -8.89 -12.43
N HIS A 60 -20.75 -9.83 -13.31
CA HIS A 60 -21.75 -10.87 -13.00
C HIS A 60 -21.37 -11.67 -11.75
N SER A 61 -20.10 -12.06 -11.63
CA SER A 61 -19.49 -12.74 -10.48
C SER A 61 -19.62 -11.96 -9.17
N ALA A 62 -19.67 -10.63 -9.22
CA ALA A 62 -19.84 -9.75 -8.06
C ALA A 62 -21.29 -9.42 -7.75
N SER A 63 -22.25 -9.77 -8.61
CA SER A 63 -23.66 -9.32 -8.51
C SER A 63 -24.38 -9.75 -7.23
N GLN A 64 -23.92 -10.80 -6.56
CA GLN A 64 -24.45 -11.25 -5.27
C GLN A 64 -23.47 -11.07 -4.11
N ARG A 65 -22.21 -10.70 -4.39
CA ARG A 65 -21.15 -10.58 -3.39
C ARG A 65 -21.35 -9.31 -2.57
N THR A 66 -21.39 -9.45 -1.26
CA THR A 66 -21.40 -8.33 -0.31
C THR A 66 -20.01 -7.69 -0.21
N LYS A 67 -19.97 -6.46 0.32
CA LYS A 67 -18.70 -5.77 0.62
C LYS A 67 -17.79 -6.60 1.54
N GLN A 68 -18.35 -7.23 2.58
CA GLN A 68 -17.59 -8.01 3.55
C GLN A 68 -17.02 -9.30 2.93
N GLU A 69 -17.81 -9.99 2.11
CA GLU A 69 -17.33 -11.19 1.39
C GLU A 69 -16.20 -10.83 0.41
N ALA A 70 -16.32 -9.70 -0.28
CA ALA A 70 -15.24 -9.20 -1.15
C ALA A 70 -13.95 -8.92 -0.36
N GLU A 71 -14.05 -8.31 0.82
CA GLU A 71 -12.88 -8.07 1.67
C GLU A 71 -12.22 -9.37 2.15
N ILE A 72 -13.02 -10.34 2.60
CA ILE A 72 -12.53 -11.66 3.04
C ILE A 72 -11.82 -12.37 1.88
N LEU A 73 -12.44 -12.39 0.69
CA LEU A 73 -11.85 -12.99 -0.50
C LEU A 73 -10.54 -12.30 -0.90
N ALA A 74 -10.50 -10.96 -0.87
CA ALA A 74 -9.30 -10.20 -1.20
C ALA A 74 -8.13 -10.52 -0.26
N LYS A 75 -8.39 -10.59 1.06
CA LYS A 75 -7.37 -10.99 2.05
C LYS A 75 -6.91 -12.43 1.84
N ALA A 76 -7.83 -13.36 1.56
CA ALA A 76 -7.46 -14.74 1.29
C ALA A 76 -6.58 -14.88 0.02
N LEU A 77 -6.91 -14.15 -1.04
CA LEU A 77 -6.10 -14.14 -2.27
C LEU A 77 -4.74 -13.47 -2.07
N LEU A 78 -4.66 -12.39 -1.29
CA LEU A 78 -3.40 -11.74 -0.93
C LEU A 78 -2.45 -12.72 -0.24
N GLU A 79 -2.93 -13.47 0.76
CA GLU A 79 -2.10 -14.44 1.48
C GLU A 79 -1.61 -15.56 0.55
N ARG A 80 -2.48 -16.09 -0.32
CA ARG A 80 -2.08 -17.10 -1.31
C ARG A 80 -1.09 -16.58 -2.35
N ALA A 81 -1.25 -15.33 -2.78
CA ALA A 81 -0.32 -14.69 -3.71
C ALA A 81 1.06 -14.50 -3.08
N ARG A 82 1.12 -14.13 -1.80
CA ARG A 82 2.37 -14.01 -1.04
C ARG A 82 3.11 -15.33 -0.86
N THR A 83 2.41 -16.47 -0.89
CA THR A 83 3.06 -17.79 -0.88
C THR A 83 3.54 -18.25 -2.26
N GLY A 84 3.41 -17.43 -3.30
CA GLY A 84 3.87 -17.74 -4.66
C GLY A 84 2.90 -18.59 -5.47
N THR A 85 1.62 -18.63 -5.09
CA THR A 85 0.58 -19.25 -5.94
C THR A 85 0.49 -18.46 -7.25
N ASP A 86 0.34 -19.17 -8.38
CA ASP A 86 0.23 -18.56 -9.70
C ASP A 86 -0.92 -17.53 -9.75
N PHE A 87 -0.61 -16.33 -10.24
CA PHE A 87 -1.54 -15.21 -10.20
C PHE A 87 -2.72 -15.38 -11.16
N ALA A 88 -2.53 -16.09 -12.28
CA ALA A 88 -3.60 -16.42 -13.21
C ALA A 88 -4.56 -17.47 -12.61
N GLU A 89 -4.03 -18.44 -11.85
CA GLU A 89 -4.84 -19.36 -11.04
C GLU A 89 -5.69 -18.58 -10.02
N LEU A 90 -5.09 -17.66 -9.28
CA LEU A 90 -5.79 -16.84 -8.29
C LEU A 90 -6.86 -15.95 -8.92
N ALA A 91 -6.58 -15.33 -10.07
CA ALA A 91 -7.52 -14.46 -10.79
C ALA A 91 -8.82 -15.19 -11.17
N SER A 92 -8.75 -16.51 -11.37
CA SER A 92 -9.94 -17.33 -11.65
C SER A 92 -10.95 -17.39 -10.50
N SER A 93 -10.50 -17.08 -9.27
CA SER A 93 -11.31 -17.17 -8.06
C SER A 93 -12.26 -15.98 -7.87
N SER A 94 -11.94 -14.80 -8.43
CA SER A 94 -12.84 -13.62 -8.37
C SER A 94 -13.71 -13.46 -9.61
N ASP A 95 -13.12 -13.74 -10.79
CA ASP A 95 -13.73 -13.61 -12.13
C ASP A 95 -14.25 -12.19 -12.49
N ASP A 96 -13.94 -11.18 -11.67
CA ASP A 96 -14.44 -9.81 -11.84
C ASP A 96 -13.65 -9.05 -12.92
N ARG A 97 -12.35 -9.38 -13.06
CA ARG A 97 -11.44 -8.99 -14.14
C ARG A 97 -10.21 -9.88 -14.07
N ARG A 98 -9.95 -10.68 -15.10
CA ARG A 98 -8.82 -11.63 -15.11
C ARG A 98 -7.52 -10.98 -15.55
N GLY A 99 -6.48 -11.11 -14.73
CA GLY A 99 -5.06 -11.15 -15.12
C GLY A 99 -4.63 -10.13 -16.18
N THR A 100 -5.10 -8.89 -16.11
CA THR A 100 -4.67 -7.85 -17.05
C THR A 100 -3.40 -7.21 -16.54
N THR A 101 -2.35 -7.29 -17.33
CA THR A 101 -1.11 -6.53 -17.12
C THR A 101 -1.35 -5.05 -17.41
N TYR A 102 -0.85 -4.19 -16.53
CA TYR A 102 -0.85 -2.74 -16.72
C TYR A 102 0.57 -2.21 -16.67
N ALA A 103 0.99 -1.58 -17.75
CA ALA A 103 2.20 -0.78 -17.83
C ALA A 103 1.86 0.68 -17.47
N MET A 104 2.56 1.24 -16.49
CA MET A 104 2.27 2.57 -15.95
C MET A 104 3.51 3.45 -15.84
N SER A 105 3.37 4.73 -16.17
CA SER A 105 4.39 5.77 -15.94
C SER A 105 4.02 6.64 -14.74
N ASN A 106 5.01 6.99 -13.92
CA ASN A 106 4.81 7.73 -12.68
C ASN A 106 4.40 9.20 -12.96
N TYR A 107 4.05 9.94 -11.92
CA TYR A 107 3.67 11.35 -12.05
C TYR A 107 4.82 12.18 -12.62
N GLY A 108 4.52 12.98 -13.64
CA GLY A 108 5.48 13.89 -14.27
C GLY A 108 6.44 13.22 -15.25
N GLU A 109 6.39 11.90 -15.39
CA GLU A 109 7.23 11.14 -16.31
C GLU A 109 6.63 11.11 -17.73
N GLU A 110 7.49 10.90 -18.71
CA GLU A 110 7.07 10.58 -20.08
C GLU A 110 6.25 9.28 -20.07
N VAL A 111 5.22 9.22 -20.92
CA VAL A 111 4.34 8.05 -21.08
C VAL A 111 4.66 7.39 -22.43
N PRO A 112 5.43 6.29 -22.44
CA PRO A 112 5.71 5.55 -23.68
C PRO A 112 4.44 4.96 -24.29
N GLU A 113 4.53 4.57 -25.56
CA GLU A 113 3.47 3.79 -26.21
C GLU A 113 3.17 2.52 -25.41
N GLY A 114 1.88 2.21 -25.21
CA GLY A 114 1.42 1.06 -24.43
C GLY A 114 1.41 1.28 -22.92
N PHE A 115 1.95 2.40 -22.41
CA PHE A 115 1.86 2.76 -20.99
C PHE A 115 0.67 3.69 -20.75
N SER A 116 0.09 3.58 -19.56
CA SER A 116 -0.87 4.57 -19.05
C SER A 116 -0.18 5.51 -18.07
N PRO A 117 -0.51 6.81 -18.05
CA PRO A 117 -0.06 7.67 -16.97
C PRO A 117 -0.71 7.23 -15.66
N ARG A 118 0.01 7.36 -14.54
CA ARG A 118 -0.52 7.04 -13.20
C ARG A 118 -1.81 7.78 -12.86
N THR A 119 -2.03 8.96 -13.44
CA THR A 119 -3.26 9.75 -13.29
C THR A 119 -4.50 9.12 -13.95
N ALA A 120 -4.33 8.16 -14.86
CA ALA A 120 -5.44 7.44 -15.50
C ALA A 120 -5.93 6.24 -14.67
N MET A 121 -5.26 5.93 -13.55
CA MET A 121 -5.60 4.83 -12.66
C MET A 121 -6.30 5.34 -11.41
N THR A 122 -6.97 4.43 -10.68
CA THR A 122 -7.46 4.78 -9.35
C THR A 122 -6.28 5.07 -8.44
N LYS A 123 -6.42 6.07 -7.56
CA LYS A 123 -5.31 6.56 -6.75
C LYS A 123 -4.69 5.43 -5.91
N SER A 124 -5.51 4.64 -5.21
CA SER A 124 -4.99 3.54 -4.38
C SER A 124 -4.27 2.47 -5.20
N PHE A 125 -4.72 2.20 -6.43
CA PHE A 125 -4.07 1.22 -7.30
C PHE A 125 -2.67 1.69 -7.70
N GLY A 126 -2.56 2.94 -8.16
CA GLY A 126 -1.26 3.54 -8.50
C GLY A 126 -0.32 3.66 -7.29
N ASP A 127 -0.84 4.06 -6.13
CA ASP A 127 -0.05 4.18 -4.90
C ASP A 127 0.58 2.85 -4.49
N VAL A 128 -0.20 1.76 -4.51
CA VAL A 128 0.32 0.43 -4.21
C VAL A 128 1.26 -0.06 -5.30
N ALA A 129 0.89 0.05 -6.58
CA ALA A 129 1.72 -0.44 -7.68
C ALA A 129 3.15 0.14 -7.67
N PHE A 130 3.28 1.44 -7.42
CA PHE A 130 4.58 2.12 -7.38
C PHE A 130 5.33 1.96 -6.05
N SER A 131 4.69 1.44 -4.99
CA SER A 131 5.37 1.13 -3.72
C SER A 131 5.98 -0.27 -3.69
N LEU A 132 5.54 -1.17 -4.57
CA LEU A 132 5.97 -2.57 -4.59
C LEU A 132 7.36 -2.72 -5.19
N ARG A 133 8.17 -3.65 -4.66
CA ARG A 133 9.35 -4.21 -5.34
C ARG A 133 8.92 -5.21 -6.41
N ILE A 134 9.79 -5.48 -7.38
CA ILE A 134 9.53 -6.55 -8.38
C ILE A 134 9.33 -7.88 -7.65
N GLY A 135 8.26 -8.59 -8.00
CA GLY A 135 7.81 -9.83 -7.35
C GLY A 135 7.00 -9.64 -6.07
N GLU A 136 6.85 -8.41 -5.57
CA GLU A 136 6.08 -8.13 -4.36
C GLU A 136 4.58 -8.04 -4.66
N VAL A 137 3.77 -8.51 -3.70
CA VAL A 137 2.31 -8.47 -3.76
C VAL A 137 1.75 -7.49 -2.73
N GLY A 138 0.93 -6.56 -3.20
CA GLY A 138 0.21 -5.57 -2.40
C GLY A 138 -1.31 -5.69 -2.50
N LEU A 139 -2.00 -4.93 -1.65
CA LEU A 139 -3.45 -4.82 -1.65
C LEU A 139 -3.87 -3.35 -1.67
N ALA A 140 -4.49 -2.93 -2.77
CA ALA A 140 -5.25 -1.68 -2.76
C ALA A 140 -6.64 -1.95 -2.19
N ALA A 141 -6.90 -1.44 -0.99
CA ALA A 141 -8.18 -1.60 -0.32
C ALA A 141 -9.28 -0.75 -0.99
N PHE A 142 -10.52 -1.24 -0.92
CA PHE A 142 -11.69 -0.47 -1.35
C PHE A 142 -11.74 0.89 -0.63
N HIS A 143 -11.98 1.93 -1.42
CA HIS A 143 -12.29 3.27 -0.95
C HIS A 143 -13.29 3.90 -1.91
N ALA A 144 -14.31 4.62 -1.39
CA ALA A 144 -15.41 5.11 -2.21
C ALA A 144 -14.96 6.07 -3.33
N ASP A 145 -13.88 6.82 -3.09
CA ASP A 145 -13.30 7.77 -4.06
C ASP A 145 -12.03 7.22 -4.73
N ASP A 146 -11.02 6.86 -3.92
CA ASP A 146 -9.70 6.43 -4.41
C ASP A 146 -9.59 5.01 -4.97
N SER A 147 -10.57 4.13 -4.72
CA SER A 147 -10.63 2.75 -5.24
C SER A 147 -12.07 2.23 -5.32
N PRO A 148 -12.93 2.84 -6.16
CA PRO A 148 -14.38 2.68 -6.06
C PRO A 148 -14.90 1.35 -6.62
N TYR A 149 -14.02 0.53 -7.20
CA TYR A 149 -14.37 -0.74 -7.85
C TYR A 149 -14.28 -1.95 -6.92
N GLY A 150 -13.67 -1.81 -5.74
CA GLY A 150 -13.44 -2.91 -4.81
C GLY A 150 -11.99 -2.99 -4.36
N TRP A 151 -11.53 -4.21 -4.09
CA TRP A 151 -10.15 -4.49 -3.72
C TRP A 151 -9.35 -4.93 -4.93
N HIS A 152 -8.07 -4.60 -4.94
CA HIS A 152 -7.13 -5.05 -5.96
C HIS A 152 -5.95 -5.73 -5.28
N VAL A 153 -5.76 -7.02 -5.53
CA VAL A 153 -4.49 -7.71 -5.22
C VAL A 153 -3.57 -7.44 -6.39
N ILE A 154 -2.38 -6.89 -6.14
CA ILE A 154 -1.49 -6.35 -7.18
C ILE A 154 -0.13 -7.02 -7.04
N LEU A 155 0.37 -7.62 -8.11
CA LEU A 155 1.72 -8.17 -8.21
C LEU A 155 2.53 -7.27 -9.13
N ARG A 156 3.69 -6.79 -8.66
CA ARG A 156 4.63 -6.09 -9.55
C ARG A 156 5.49 -7.11 -10.29
N ILE A 157 5.49 -7.02 -11.62
CA ILE A 157 6.28 -7.91 -12.48
C ILE A 157 7.50 -7.20 -13.07
N GLU A 158 7.45 -5.87 -13.24
CA GLU A 158 8.60 -5.01 -13.63
C GLU A 158 8.55 -3.64 -12.92
#